data_AF-A0A1H1QTW3-F1
#
_entry.id   AF-A0A1H1QTW3-F1
#
_cell.length_a   1.000
_cell.length_b   1.000
_cell.length_c   1.000
_cell.angle_alpha   90.00
_cell.angle_beta   90.00
_cell.angle_gamma   90.00
#
_symmetry.space_group_name_H-M   'P 1'
#
loop_
_entity.id
_entity.type
_entity.pdbx_description
1 polymer ?
#
loop_
_entity_poly.entity_id
_entity_poly.type
_entity_poly.pdbx_seq_one_letter_code
_entity_poly.pdbx_strand_id
1 'polypeptide(L)'
;MLTTEATQFTGETLPRCLLDHLLDAQLVDAKSAAPLNAQAAASLNFTMQQQTQSNWCWAAVSASVGNYYGTGSWTQCGVASANLDRNCCNQPGPCNVYGYLDSALRTTRSFNGMNQGSLQMSAIQNQINMGRPIGLRCAWYGGGAHFLTIYGTNGNYLLIADSIYGYSTRALNSFPGSYNGGGNWTNTYFTAKN
;
A
#
# COMPACT_ATOMS: atom_id res chain seq x y z
N MET A 1 55.37 -25.19 11.77
CA MET A 1 55.90 -24.92 13.12
C MET A 1 55.61 -23.47 13.45
N LEU A 2 55.26 -23.22 14.72
CA LEU A 2 55.02 -21.93 15.37
C LEU A 2 56.14 -20.90 15.01
N THR A 3 55.95 -19.58 14.96
CA THR A 3 55.39 -18.69 16.00
C THR A 3 55.08 -17.28 15.46
N THR A 4 54.12 -16.65 16.14
CA THR A 4 53.88 -15.21 16.40
C THR A 4 55.13 -14.34 16.60
N GLU A 5 55.06 -13.04 16.24
CA GLU A 5 54.86 -11.92 17.19
C GLU A 5 54.96 -10.52 16.51
N ALA A 6 54.27 -9.56 17.13
CA ALA A 6 54.11 -8.17 16.74
C ALA A 6 54.75 -7.25 17.79
N THR A 7 55.30 -6.08 17.40
CA THR A 7 55.49 -4.87 18.25
C THR A 7 55.98 -3.73 17.33
N GLN A 8 55.22 -2.68 16.99
CA GLN A 8 54.79 -1.45 17.71
C GLN A 8 55.86 -0.36 17.97
N PHE A 9 55.52 0.85 17.46
CA PHE A 9 55.79 2.25 17.88
C PHE A 9 57.25 2.69 18.16
N THR A 10 57.75 3.83 17.66
CA THR A 10 57.41 5.26 17.92
C THR A 10 57.94 6.11 16.73
N GLY A 11 57.54 7.33 16.36
CA GLY A 11 56.83 8.43 17.01
C GLY A 11 57.76 9.64 17.19
N GLU A 12 58.09 10.44 16.16
CA GLU A 12 58.66 11.80 16.31
C GLU A 12 58.28 12.77 15.16
N THR A 13 57.40 13.71 15.51
CA THR A 13 57.36 15.16 15.19
C THR A 13 57.95 15.73 13.89
N LEU A 14 57.08 16.36 13.10
CA LEU A 14 57.37 17.20 11.92
C LEU A 14 57.81 18.64 12.30
N PRO A 15 58.87 19.20 11.70
CA PRO A 15 59.17 20.63 11.78
C PRO A 15 58.43 21.44 10.70
N ARG A 16 57.75 22.49 11.15
CA ARG A 16 57.23 23.60 10.32
C ARG A 16 58.40 24.47 9.85
N CYS A 17 58.63 24.56 8.54
CA CYS A 17 59.18 25.74 7.85
C CYS A 17 59.37 25.47 6.35
N LEU A 18 58.28 25.35 5.59
CA LEU A 18 58.25 25.64 4.15
C LEU A 18 56.80 25.87 3.75
N LEU A 19 56.35 27.10 3.99
CA LEU A 19 55.27 27.72 3.23
C LEU A 19 55.77 27.93 1.79
N ASP A 20 54.82 27.94 0.86
CA ASP A 20 54.94 28.29 -0.57
C ASP A 20 55.34 27.17 -1.53
N HIS A 21 54.48 26.16 -1.63
CA HIS A 21 54.21 25.60 -2.94
C HIS A 21 52.74 25.19 -3.13
N LEU A 22 52.14 25.87 -4.12
CA LEU A 22 50.99 25.46 -4.91
C LEU A 22 49.64 25.38 -4.18
N LEU A 23 48.81 26.39 -4.48
CA LEU A 23 47.35 26.26 -4.47
C LEU A 23 46.98 24.97 -5.23
N ASP A 24 46.65 23.90 -4.50
CA ASP A 24 46.01 22.75 -5.10
C ASP A 24 44.53 23.07 -5.26
N ALA A 25 44.23 23.66 -6.40
CA ALA A 25 42.89 23.84 -6.91
C ALA A 25 42.34 22.46 -7.28
N GLN A 26 41.65 21.80 -6.35
CA GLN A 26 40.62 20.80 -6.66
C GLN A 26 39.82 20.43 -5.41
N LEU A 27 39.09 21.41 -4.88
CA LEU A 27 37.74 21.12 -4.40
C LEU A 27 36.93 20.76 -5.65
N VAL A 28 37.02 19.49 -6.06
CA VAL A 28 36.05 18.90 -6.97
C VAL A 28 34.70 19.06 -6.28
N ASP A 29 34.00 20.08 -6.76
CA ASP A 29 32.60 20.38 -6.54
C ASP A 29 31.86 19.04 -6.51
N ALA A 30 31.55 18.56 -5.30
CA ALA A 30 30.75 17.38 -5.11
C ALA A 30 29.37 17.78 -5.62
N LYS A 31 29.18 17.57 -6.93
CA LYS A 31 27.95 17.80 -7.65
C LYS A 31 26.85 17.21 -6.80
N SER A 32 26.08 18.09 -6.17
CA SER A 32 24.96 17.73 -5.31
C SER A 32 24.18 16.65 -6.06
N ALA A 33 24.23 15.42 -5.54
CA ALA A 33 23.25 14.43 -5.92
C ALA A 33 21.92 15.10 -5.58
N ALA A 34 21.11 15.36 -6.61
CA ALA A 34 19.75 15.82 -6.42
C ALA A 34 19.16 15.00 -5.26
N PRO A 35 18.50 15.62 -4.28
CA PRO A 35 17.92 14.85 -3.19
C PRO A 35 17.09 13.74 -3.84
N LEU A 36 17.30 12.49 -3.40
CA LEU A 36 16.29 11.46 -3.59
C LEU A 36 15.01 12.12 -3.12
N ASN A 37 14.12 12.50 -4.05
CA ASN A 37 12.86 13.13 -3.72
C ASN A 37 12.18 12.15 -2.77
N ALA A 38 12.25 12.43 -1.47
CA ALA A 38 11.58 11.63 -0.48
C ALA A 38 10.11 11.67 -0.89
N GLN A 39 9.60 10.54 -1.35
CA GLN A 39 8.26 10.52 -1.93
C GLN A 39 7.29 10.94 -0.83
N ALA A 40 6.64 12.10 -1.03
CA ALA A 40 5.82 12.73 0.00
C ALA A 40 4.71 11.79 0.46
N ALA A 41 4.46 11.77 1.76
CA ALA A 41 3.34 11.04 2.31
C ALA A 41 2.02 11.69 1.87
N ALA A 42 1.05 10.87 1.47
CA ALA A 42 -0.28 11.30 1.09
C ALA A 42 -1.30 10.26 1.56
N SER A 43 -2.43 10.71 2.12
CA SER A 43 -3.52 9.85 2.52
C SER A 43 -4.86 10.49 2.21
N LEU A 44 -5.84 9.65 1.93
CA LEU A 44 -7.22 10.03 1.72
C LEU A 44 -7.97 9.97 3.05
N ASN A 45 -8.95 10.85 3.24
CA ASN A 45 -9.90 10.74 4.37
C ASN A 45 -10.91 9.60 4.10
N PHE A 46 -10.38 8.38 4.05
CA PHE A 46 -11.10 7.16 3.74
C PHE A 46 -11.37 6.38 5.01
N THR A 47 -12.63 5.97 5.19
CA THR A 47 -13.05 5.14 6.32
C THR A 47 -13.51 3.78 5.84
N MET A 48 -12.83 2.72 6.29
CA MET A 48 -13.22 1.33 6.05
C MET A 48 -14.32 0.90 7.02
N GLN A 49 -15.37 0.27 6.49
CA GLN A 49 -16.34 -0.48 7.29
C GLN A 49 -15.75 -1.83 7.70
N GLN A 50 -15.83 -2.18 8.98
CA GLN A 50 -15.53 -3.53 9.44
C GLN A 50 -16.55 -4.51 8.85
N GLN A 51 -16.11 -5.64 8.29
CA GLN A 51 -17.03 -6.57 7.66
C GLN A 51 -17.94 -7.25 8.69
N THR A 52 -19.23 -7.36 8.38
CA THR A 52 -20.23 -7.90 9.31
C THR A 52 -20.56 -9.37 9.06
N GLN A 53 -20.05 -9.96 7.97
CA GLN A 53 -20.13 -11.38 7.65
C GLN A 53 -18.77 -11.90 7.21
N SER A 54 -18.50 -13.19 7.40
CA SER A 54 -17.17 -13.78 7.16
C SER A 54 -16.72 -13.71 5.69
N ASN A 55 -17.65 -13.73 4.74
CA ASN A 55 -17.36 -13.71 3.31
C ASN A 55 -17.65 -12.36 2.63
N TRP A 56 -17.90 -11.29 3.39
CA TRP A 56 -18.35 -9.99 2.87
C TRP A 56 -17.27 -8.93 2.71
N CYS A 57 -15.99 -9.32 2.61
CA CYS A 57 -14.91 -8.36 2.34
C CYS A 57 -15.17 -7.53 1.06
N TRP A 58 -15.73 -8.15 0.02
CA TRP A 58 -16.12 -7.46 -1.22
C TRP A 58 -17.18 -6.38 -0.99
N ALA A 59 -18.18 -6.64 -0.14
CA ALA A 59 -19.24 -5.70 0.17
C ALA A 59 -18.75 -4.58 1.10
N ALA A 60 -17.89 -4.91 2.08
CA ALA A 60 -17.30 -3.95 3.00
C ALA A 60 -16.42 -2.93 2.26
N VAL A 61 -15.53 -3.42 1.39
CA VAL A 61 -14.66 -2.57 0.59
C VAL A 61 -15.48 -1.67 -0.33
N SER A 62 -16.40 -2.22 -1.13
CA SER A 62 -17.12 -1.42 -2.12
C SER A 62 -18.09 -0.42 -1.49
N ALA A 63 -18.74 -0.76 -0.37
CA ALA A 63 -19.59 0.18 0.38
C ALA A 63 -18.77 1.33 0.94
N SER A 64 -17.58 1.04 1.49
CA SER A 64 -16.66 2.06 2.01
C SER A 64 -16.18 3.01 0.91
N VAL A 65 -15.80 2.47 -0.26
CA VAL A 65 -15.41 3.28 -1.42
C VAL A 65 -16.57 4.12 -1.96
N GLY A 66 -17.76 3.54 -2.08
CA GLY A 66 -18.95 4.28 -2.52
C GLY A 66 -19.28 5.45 -1.60
N ASN A 67 -19.20 5.24 -0.29
CA ASN A 67 -19.44 6.27 0.72
C ASN A 67 -18.34 7.34 0.70
N TYR A 68 -17.07 6.95 0.51
CA TYR A 68 -15.97 7.89 0.33
C TYR A 68 -16.21 8.86 -0.82
N TYR A 69 -16.74 8.39 -1.96
CA TYR A 69 -17.08 9.25 -3.09
C TYR A 69 -18.41 10.00 -2.95
N GLY A 70 -19.19 9.75 -1.89
CA GLY A 70 -20.53 10.31 -1.72
C GLY A 70 -21.49 9.87 -2.82
N THR A 71 -21.34 8.66 -3.33
CA THR A 71 -22.22 8.08 -4.38
C THR A 71 -23.48 7.43 -3.78
N GLY A 72 -23.79 7.70 -2.52
CA GLY A 72 -24.92 7.10 -1.80
C GLY A 72 -24.59 6.85 -0.35
N SER A 73 -25.52 6.20 0.34
CA SER A 73 -25.37 5.72 1.72
C SER A 73 -25.35 4.20 1.70
N TRP A 74 -24.19 3.64 1.36
CA TRP A 74 -24.00 2.21 1.14
C TRP A 74 -23.75 1.46 2.45
N THR A 75 -24.51 0.39 2.62
CA THR A 75 -24.29 -0.62 3.66
C THR A 75 -23.83 -1.93 3.01
N GLN A 76 -23.09 -2.75 3.74
CA GLN A 76 -22.66 -4.07 3.25
C GLN A 76 -23.83 -4.95 2.83
N CYS A 77 -24.90 -4.98 3.62
CA CYS A 77 -26.07 -5.78 3.30
C CYS A 77 -26.83 -5.23 2.08
N GLY A 78 -26.84 -3.91 1.85
CA GLY A 78 -27.42 -3.30 0.66
C GLY A 78 -26.64 -3.67 -0.60
N VAL A 79 -25.31 -3.63 -0.53
CA VAL A 79 -24.44 -4.11 -1.61
C VAL A 79 -24.66 -5.60 -1.87
N ALA A 80 -24.70 -6.42 -0.82
CA ALA A 80 -24.94 -7.86 -0.95
C ALA A 80 -26.33 -8.14 -1.55
N SER A 81 -27.35 -7.42 -1.10
CA SER A 81 -28.72 -7.58 -1.60
C SER A 81 -28.81 -7.27 -3.09
N ALA A 82 -28.16 -6.20 -3.53
CA ALA A 82 -28.13 -5.82 -4.93
C ALA A 82 -27.33 -6.78 -5.82
N ASN A 83 -26.23 -7.36 -5.31
CA ASN A 83 -25.41 -8.30 -6.09
C ASN A 83 -26.00 -9.71 -6.17
N LEU A 84 -26.81 -10.10 -5.18
CA LEU A 84 -27.35 -11.46 -5.06
C LEU A 84 -28.86 -11.54 -5.36
N ASP A 85 -29.49 -10.41 -5.69
CA ASP A 85 -30.93 -10.27 -5.90
C ASP A 85 -31.76 -10.92 -4.76
N ARG A 86 -31.43 -10.53 -3.52
CA ARG A 86 -31.97 -11.14 -2.31
C ARG A 86 -32.02 -10.13 -1.16
N ASN A 87 -32.93 -10.30 -0.19
CA ASN A 87 -32.94 -9.49 1.03
C ASN A 87 -31.87 -9.93 2.04
N CYS A 88 -30.64 -9.46 1.86
CA CYS A 88 -29.51 -9.79 2.73
C CYS A 88 -29.43 -8.96 4.01
N CYS A 89 -30.19 -7.86 4.11
CA CYS A 89 -30.23 -7.04 5.31
C CYS A 89 -31.04 -7.70 6.44
N ASN A 90 -32.13 -8.39 6.10
CA ASN A 90 -32.93 -9.12 7.08
C ASN A 90 -32.44 -10.56 7.28
N GLN A 91 -31.85 -11.17 6.25
CA GLN A 91 -31.38 -12.56 6.29
C GLN A 91 -29.95 -12.68 5.75
N PRO A 92 -28.93 -12.27 6.52
CA PRO A 92 -27.56 -12.24 6.03
C PRO A 92 -26.94 -13.64 5.84
N GLY A 93 -27.42 -14.66 6.57
CA GLY A 93 -26.86 -16.02 6.53
C GLY A 93 -26.81 -16.62 5.11
N PRO A 94 -27.93 -16.73 4.38
CA PRO A 94 -27.96 -17.20 3.00
C PRO A 94 -27.21 -16.30 2.00
N CYS A 95 -26.79 -15.10 2.40
CA CYS A 95 -26.02 -14.17 1.59
C CYS A 95 -24.54 -14.15 1.95
N ASN A 96 -24.10 -14.88 2.99
CA ASN A 96 -22.70 -14.92 3.43
C ASN A 96 -21.86 -15.79 2.48
N VAL A 97 -21.68 -15.33 1.25
CA VAL A 97 -20.97 -16.01 0.16
C VAL A 97 -19.82 -15.15 -0.36
N TYR A 98 -18.87 -15.80 -1.04
CA TYR A 98 -17.83 -15.08 -1.78
C TYR A 98 -18.43 -14.23 -2.89
N GLY A 99 -17.76 -13.13 -3.22
CA GLY A 99 -18.20 -12.20 -4.24
C GLY A 99 -17.03 -11.55 -4.98
N TYR A 100 -17.39 -10.72 -5.96
CA TYR A 100 -16.45 -10.08 -6.87
C TYR A 100 -16.43 -8.58 -6.63
N LEU A 101 -15.24 -8.03 -6.39
CA LEU A 101 -15.11 -6.62 -6.02
C LEU A 101 -15.45 -5.66 -7.17
N ASP A 102 -15.19 -6.02 -8.42
CA ASP A 102 -15.57 -5.22 -9.59
C ASP A 102 -17.09 -5.07 -9.72
N SER A 103 -17.85 -6.17 -9.57
CA SER A 103 -19.32 -6.13 -9.53
C SER A 103 -19.81 -5.26 -8.37
N ALA A 104 -19.24 -5.45 -7.18
CA ALA A 104 -19.62 -4.70 -5.99
C ALA A 104 -19.32 -3.20 -6.10
N LEU A 105 -18.20 -2.82 -6.72
CA LEU A 105 -17.85 -1.43 -7.00
C LEU A 105 -18.76 -0.83 -8.09
N ARG A 106 -19.26 -1.62 -9.05
CA ARG A 106 -20.29 -1.15 -10.00
C ARG A 106 -21.60 -0.86 -9.29
N THR A 107 -22.02 -1.72 -8.37
CA THR A 107 -23.20 -1.47 -7.52
C THR A 107 -23.06 -0.15 -6.77
N THR A 108 -21.89 0.12 -6.20
CA THR A 108 -21.65 1.36 -5.46
C THR A 108 -21.20 2.53 -6.33
N ARG A 109 -21.38 2.44 -7.66
CA ARG A 109 -21.06 3.51 -8.63
C ARG A 109 -19.63 4.05 -8.49
N SER A 110 -18.68 3.15 -8.23
CA SER A 110 -17.31 3.52 -7.92
C SER A 110 -16.23 2.75 -8.70
N PHE A 111 -16.63 1.89 -9.66
CA PHE A 111 -15.70 1.08 -10.45
C PHE A 111 -15.10 1.83 -11.65
N ASN A 112 -13.78 1.83 -11.80
CA ASN A 112 -13.08 2.48 -12.91
C ASN A 112 -12.07 1.58 -13.64
N GLY A 113 -12.22 0.25 -13.54
CA GLY A 113 -11.37 -0.72 -14.23
C GLY A 113 -10.61 -1.64 -13.29
N MET A 114 -9.96 -2.65 -13.86
CA MET A 114 -9.27 -3.70 -13.13
C MET A 114 -8.06 -4.19 -13.93
N ASN A 115 -6.95 -4.42 -13.24
CA ASN A 115 -5.75 -5.03 -13.79
C ASN A 115 -5.39 -6.31 -13.02
N GLN A 116 -4.68 -7.21 -13.68
CA GLN A 116 -4.00 -8.33 -13.03
C GLN A 116 -2.71 -7.82 -12.35
N GLY A 117 -2.38 -8.40 -11.20
CA GLY A 117 -1.17 -8.11 -10.45
C GLY A 117 -1.19 -6.81 -9.66
N SER A 118 -0.01 -6.49 -9.11
CA SER A 118 0.26 -5.28 -8.33
C SER A 118 0.62 -4.08 -9.19
N LEU A 119 0.68 -2.91 -8.56
CA LEU A 119 1.13 -1.67 -9.18
C LEU A 119 2.52 -1.25 -8.70
N GLN A 120 3.21 -0.52 -9.55
CA GLN A 120 4.41 0.23 -9.16
C GLN A 120 4.04 1.42 -8.26
N MET A 121 4.96 1.82 -7.37
CA MET A 121 4.71 2.90 -6.39
C MET A 121 4.24 4.21 -7.05
N SER A 122 4.84 4.59 -8.18
CA SER A 122 4.46 5.80 -8.91
C SER A 122 3.00 5.76 -9.41
N ALA A 123 2.53 4.60 -9.88
CA ALA A 123 1.15 4.44 -10.30
C ALA A 123 0.16 4.51 -9.12
N ILE A 124 0.55 3.97 -7.96
CA ILE A 124 -0.24 4.07 -6.72
C ILE A 124 -0.34 5.53 -6.28
N GLN A 125 0.79 6.23 -6.20
CA GLN A 125 0.85 7.65 -5.84
C GLN A 125 0.01 8.50 -6.78
N ASN A 126 0.04 8.23 -8.08
CA ASN A 126 -0.81 8.94 -9.04
C ASN A 126 -2.32 8.78 -8.72
N GLN A 127 -2.78 7.57 -8.38
CA GLN A 127 -4.19 7.38 -7.96
C GLN A 127 -4.51 8.12 -6.67
N ILE A 128 -3.64 8.03 -5.66
CA ILE A 128 -3.84 8.72 -4.37
C ILE A 128 -3.86 10.24 -4.57
N ASN A 129 -2.96 10.80 -5.37
CA ASN A 129 -2.93 12.23 -5.68
C ASN A 129 -4.17 12.70 -6.46
N MET A 130 -4.82 11.81 -7.21
CA MET A 130 -6.11 12.07 -7.85
C MET A 130 -7.31 11.89 -6.91
N GLY A 131 -7.09 11.60 -5.62
CA GLY A 131 -8.16 11.36 -4.67
C GLY A 131 -8.84 10.00 -4.85
N ARG A 132 -8.13 8.99 -5.38
CA ARG A 132 -8.72 7.69 -5.73
C ARG A 132 -8.15 6.56 -4.87
N PRO A 133 -8.91 5.99 -3.92
CA PRO A 133 -8.50 4.77 -3.24
C PRO A 133 -8.41 3.61 -4.24
N ILE A 134 -7.52 2.67 -3.99
CA ILE A 134 -7.27 1.53 -4.88
C ILE A 134 -7.71 0.26 -4.18
N GLY A 135 -8.61 -0.51 -4.79
CA GLY A 135 -8.93 -1.85 -4.31
C GLY A 135 -7.85 -2.85 -4.75
N LEU A 136 -7.61 -3.89 -3.96
CA LEU A 136 -6.76 -5.01 -4.39
C LEU A 136 -7.26 -6.35 -3.84
N ARG A 137 -6.88 -7.42 -4.53
CA ARG A 137 -7.14 -8.81 -4.12
C ARG A 137 -5.87 -9.47 -3.63
N CYS A 138 -5.85 -9.78 -2.34
CA CYS A 138 -4.87 -10.67 -1.74
C CYS A 138 -5.38 -12.11 -1.81
N ALA A 139 -4.73 -12.97 -2.58
CA ALA A 139 -4.97 -14.42 -2.54
C ALA A 139 -4.06 -15.03 -1.47
N TRP A 140 -4.63 -15.53 -0.37
CA TRP A 140 -3.84 -16.03 0.75
C TRP A 140 -3.10 -17.31 0.40
N TYR A 141 -1.92 -17.52 0.99
CA TYR A 141 -1.20 -18.79 0.84
C TYR A 141 -1.98 -19.96 1.44
N GLY A 142 -2.74 -19.72 2.52
CA GLY A 142 -3.63 -20.70 3.13
C GLY A 142 -4.92 -20.99 2.34
N GLY A 143 -5.11 -20.37 1.17
CA GLY A 143 -6.31 -20.50 0.35
C GLY A 143 -7.36 -19.41 0.61
N GLY A 144 -8.28 -19.27 -0.35
CA GLY A 144 -9.23 -18.16 -0.36
C GLY A 144 -8.60 -16.83 -0.79
N ALA A 145 -9.36 -15.75 -0.63
CA ALA A 145 -8.88 -14.41 -0.95
C ALA A 145 -9.58 -13.35 -0.11
N HIS A 146 -8.95 -12.18 -0.03
CA HIS A 146 -9.44 -11.03 0.69
C HIS A 146 -9.25 -9.74 -0.11
N PHE A 147 -10.21 -8.83 0.03
CA PHE A 147 -10.16 -7.54 -0.62
C PHE A 147 -9.72 -6.46 0.36
N LEU A 148 -8.82 -5.60 -0.10
CA LEU A 148 -8.16 -4.57 0.69
C LEU A 148 -8.23 -3.24 -0.05
N THR A 149 -8.08 -2.13 0.66
CA THR A 149 -7.99 -0.80 0.05
C THR A 149 -6.66 -0.14 0.38
N ILE A 150 -5.96 0.35 -0.62
CA ILE A 150 -4.87 1.32 -0.46
C ILE A 150 -5.52 2.71 -0.43
N TYR A 151 -5.36 3.41 0.69
CA TYR A 151 -5.91 4.75 0.88
C TYR A 151 -4.82 5.82 0.98
N GLY A 152 -3.55 5.44 0.87
CA GLY A 152 -2.44 6.38 0.91
C GLY A 152 -1.08 5.71 0.75
N THR A 153 -0.04 6.54 0.75
CA THR A 153 1.36 6.13 0.67
C THR A 153 2.21 6.98 1.61
N ASN A 154 3.33 6.43 2.07
CA ASN A 154 4.38 7.16 2.79
C ASN A 154 5.74 6.62 2.34
N GLY A 155 6.45 7.35 1.47
CA GLY A 155 7.66 6.83 0.83
C GLY A 155 7.36 5.55 0.03
N ASN A 156 8.06 4.45 0.38
CA ASN A 156 7.87 3.12 -0.21
C ASN A 156 6.83 2.26 0.52
N TYR A 157 6.04 2.85 1.42
CA TYR A 157 5.00 2.17 2.18
C TYR A 157 3.60 2.50 1.66
N LEU A 158 2.74 1.50 1.72
CA LEU A 158 1.31 1.58 1.47
C LEU A 158 0.57 1.78 2.79
N LEU A 159 -0.43 2.64 2.80
CA LEU A 159 -1.42 2.71 3.86
C LEU A 159 -2.61 1.83 3.44
N ILE A 160 -2.78 0.72 4.14
CA ILE A 160 -3.77 -0.32 3.87
C ILE A 160 -4.91 -0.21 4.85
N ALA A 161 -6.14 -0.27 4.33
CA ALA A 161 -7.35 -0.44 5.12
C ALA A 161 -7.96 -1.82 4.83
N ASP A 162 -8.24 -2.57 5.89
CA ASP A 162 -8.75 -3.94 5.86
C ASP A 162 -10.04 -4.03 6.70
N SER A 163 -11.08 -4.67 6.17
CA SER A 163 -12.37 -4.85 6.84
C SER A 163 -12.36 -5.87 8.00
N ILE A 164 -11.30 -6.67 8.15
CA ILE A 164 -11.04 -7.62 9.23
C ILE A 164 -10.00 -7.06 10.19
N TYR A 165 -8.86 -6.63 9.67
CA TYR A 165 -7.67 -6.30 10.48
C TYR A 165 -7.46 -4.79 10.69
N GLY A 166 -8.32 -3.94 10.15
CA GLY A 166 -8.22 -2.49 10.29
C GLY A 166 -7.10 -1.86 9.47
N TYR A 167 -6.55 -0.74 9.95
CA TYR A 167 -5.55 0.04 9.23
C TYR A 167 -4.13 -0.44 9.53
N SER A 168 -3.27 -0.47 8.51
CA SER A 168 -1.85 -0.79 8.69
C SER A 168 -0.96 -0.16 7.63
N THR A 169 0.33 0.00 7.96
CA THR A 169 1.36 0.47 7.02
C THR A 169 2.20 -0.71 6.56
N ARG A 170 2.38 -0.89 5.25
CA ARG A 170 3.05 -2.07 4.66
C ARG A 170 4.04 -1.66 3.59
N ALA A 171 5.25 -2.22 3.62
CA ALA A 171 6.25 -1.96 2.58
C ALA A 171 5.80 -2.60 1.26
N LEU A 172 5.77 -1.82 0.17
CA LEU A 172 5.28 -2.30 -1.14
C LEU A 172 6.03 -3.54 -1.63
N ASN A 173 7.34 -3.61 -1.41
CA ASN A 173 8.20 -4.69 -1.89
C ASN A 173 7.97 -6.06 -1.22
N SER A 174 7.25 -6.12 -0.10
CA SER A 174 6.99 -7.35 0.65
C SER A 174 5.50 -7.63 0.82
N PHE A 175 4.64 -6.71 0.37
CA PHE A 175 3.21 -6.82 0.52
C PHE A 175 2.57 -7.51 -0.69
N PRO A 176 1.60 -8.44 -0.50
CA PRO A 176 1.05 -8.95 0.76
C PRO A 176 1.75 -10.22 1.28
N GLY A 177 2.94 -10.57 0.76
CA GLY A 177 3.66 -11.78 1.16
C GLY A 177 3.94 -11.90 2.67
N SER A 178 4.11 -10.78 3.37
CA SER A 178 4.31 -10.73 4.84
C SER A 178 3.03 -10.41 5.63
N TYR A 179 1.90 -10.21 4.96
CA TYR A 179 0.67 -9.72 5.59
C TYR A 179 -0.19 -10.86 6.12
N ASN A 180 -0.39 -10.96 7.44
CA ASN A 180 -1.35 -11.87 8.11
C ASN A 180 -1.37 -13.31 7.57
N GLY A 181 -0.23 -14.00 7.60
CA GLY A 181 -0.08 -15.36 7.03
C GLY A 181 0.37 -15.38 5.57
N GLY A 182 0.36 -14.23 4.90
CA GLY A 182 0.94 -14.02 3.59
C GLY A 182 0.02 -14.38 2.44
N GLY A 183 0.20 -13.70 1.32
CA GLY A 183 -0.53 -13.97 0.09
C GLY A 183 0.08 -13.32 -1.14
N ASN A 184 -0.61 -13.47 -2.26
CA ASN A 184 -0.26 -12.89 -3.54
C ASN A 184 -1.21 -11.73 -3.90
N TRP A 185 -0.64 -10.59 -4.31
CA TRP A 185 -1.43 -9.51 -4.93
C TRP A 185 -1.81 -9.94 -6.34
N THR A 186 -3.02 -10.45 -6.50
CA THR A 186 -3.49 -11.04 -7.77
C THR A 186 -4.20 -10.04 -8.65
N ASN A 187 -4.88 -9.04 -8.09
CA ASN A 187 -5.65 -8.07 -8.84
C ASN A 187 -5.62 -6.69 -8.21
N THR A 188 -5.71 -5.67 -9.05
CA THR A 188 -5.88 -4.27 -8.70
C THR A 188 -7.20 -3.76 -9.27
N TYR A 189 -7.94 -2.99 -8.49
CA TYR A 189 -9.23 -2.40 -8.84
C TYR A 189 -9.10 -0.88 -8.75
N PHE A 190 -9.27 -0.21 -9.88
CA PHE A 190 -9.27 1.25 -9.93
C PHE A 190 -10.66 1.76 -9.59
N THR A 191 -10.71 2.88 -8.90
CA THR A 191 -11.96 3.49 -8.47
C THR A 191 -12.04 4.94 -8.95
N ALA A 192 -13.25 5.41 -9.19
CA ALA A 192 -13.58 6.79 -9.47
C ALA A 192 -15.06 7.01 -9.16
N LYS A 193 -15.48 8.26 -8.92
CA LYS A 193 -16.90 8.59 -8.83
C LYS A 193 -17.56 8.47 -10.20
N ASN A 194 -18.59 7.63 -10.32
CA ASN A 194 -19.41 7.45 -11.52
C ASN A 194 -20.87 7.88 -11.31
#